data_AF-R1I1C7-F1
#
_entry.id   AF-R1I1C7-F1
#
_cell.length_a   1.000
_cell.length_b   1.000
_cell.length_c   1.000
_cell.angle_alpha   90.00
_cell.angle_beta   90.00
_cell.angle_gamma   90.00
#
_symmetry.space_group_name_H-M   'P 1'
#
loop_
_entity.id
_entity.type
_entity.pdbx_description
1 polymer ?
#
loop_
_entity_poly.entity_id
_entity_poly.type
_entity_poly.pdbx_seq_one_letter_code
_entity_poly.pdbx_strand_id
1 'polypeptide(L)'
;MGRRGDTGAAAAIDLLWAGYSGTLSTAVTELWVAARTDPELRAAIRPVDRALGRATLEHVTQVAGELPPERAELLFWLTVNLTRGLALDAELGGDPARRRQLLEEWKRIAVLLYQDATTAPS
;
A
#
# COMPACT_ATOMS: atom_id res chain seq x y z
N MET A 1 -4.08 -0.86 27.13
CA MET A 1 -4.69 -0.34 25.89
C MET A 1 -3.55 -0.03 24.92
N GLY A 2 -3.00 -1.03 24.24
CA GLY A 2 -1.74 -0.87 23.49
C GLY A 2 -1.40 -2.03 22.56
N ARG A 3 -2.44 -2.72 22.06
CA ARG A 3 -2.28 -3.94 21.23
C ARG A 3 -3.05 -3.85 19.90
N ARG A 4 -3.84 -2.78 19.70
CA ARG A 4 -4.64 -2.54 18.49
C ARG A 4 -3.90 -1.70 17.43
N GLY A 5 -3.07 -0.73 17.84
CA GLY A 5 -2.23 0.03 16.90
C GLY A 5 -1.21 -0.86 16.18
N ASP A 6 -0.56 -1.77 16.93
CA ASP A 6 0.42 -2.74 16.43
C ASP A 6 -0.16 -3.71 15.39
N THR A 7 -1.47 -3.99 15.48
CA THR A 7 -2.17 -4.86 14.53
C THR A 7 -2.73 -4.08 13.35
N GLY A 8 -3.04 -2.79 13.50
CA GLY A 8 -3.60 -1.95 12.45
C GLY A 8 -2.65 -1.66 11.30
N ALA A 9 -1.39 -1.30 11.59
CA ALA A 9 -0.40 -1.04 10.54
C ALA A 9 -0.09 -2.29 9.70
N ALA A 10 0.10 -3.43 10.35
CA ALA A 10 0.31 -4.71 9.66
C ALA A 10 -0.92 -5.13 8.83
N ALA A 11 -2.14 -4.98 9.38
CA ALA A 11 -3.38 -5.29 8.66
C ALA A 11 -3.61 -4.36 7.46
N ALA A 12 -3.27 -3.08 7.57
CA ALA A 12 -3.32 -2.13 6.47
C ALA A 12 -2.33 -2.52 5.35
N ILE A 13 -1.13 -3.01 5.72
CA ILE A 13 -0.16 -3.51 4.75
C ILE A 13 -0.69 -4.75 4.02
N ASP A 14 -1.31 -5.70 4.74
CA ASP A 14 -1.92 -6.88 4.13
C ASP A 14 -3.05 -6.53 3.17
N LEU A 15 -3.91 -5.57 3.55
CA LEU A 15 -4.97 -5.04 2.69
C LEU A 15 -4.40 -4.46 1.39
N LEU A 16 -3.35 -3.65 1.49
CA LEU A 16 -2.71 -3.03 0.33
C LEU A 16 -1.98 -4.04 -0.54
N TRP A 17 -1.29 -5.01 0.06
CA TRP A 17 -0.69 -6.11 -0.68
C TRP A 17 -1.73 -6.86 -1.50
N ALA A 18 -2.85 -7.25 -0.90
CA ALA A 18 -3.93 -7.95 -1.60
C ALA A 18 -4.52 -7.12 -2.76
N GLY A 19 -4.69 -5.80 -2.56
CA GLY A 19 -5.24 -4.90 -3.57
C GLY A 19 -4.29 -4.59 -4.74
N TYR A 20 -2.99 -4.52 -4.50
CA TYR A 20 -2.00 -4.03 -5.47
C TYR A 20 -1.03 -5.09 -6.03
N SER A 21 -1.20 -6.38 -5.72
CA SER A 21 -0.29 -7.44 -6.20
C SER A 21 -0.91 -8.53 -7.08
N GLY A 22 -2.23 -8.51 -7.29
CA GLY A 22 -2.93 -9.50 -8.10
C GLY A 22 -2.99 -9.16 -9.59
N THR A 23 -3.59 -10.06 -10.38
CA THR A 23 -3.75 -9.93 -11.85
C THR A 23 -4.34 -8.59 -12.29
N LEU A 24 -5.29 -8.04 -11.52
CA LEU A 24 -5.87 -6.73 -11.80
C LEU A 24 -4.83 -5.61 -11.71
N SER A 25 -3.90 -5.69 -10.75
CA SER A 25 -2.82 -4.72 -10.60
C SER A 25 -1.86 -4.77 -11.79
N THR A 26 -1.54 -5.97 -12.28
CA THR A 26 -0.76 -6.16 -13.51
C THR A 26 -1.45 -5.50 -14.70
N ALA A 27 -2.75 -5.78 -14.91
CA ALA A 27 -3.52 -5.17 -16.00
C ALA A 27 -3.58 -3.63 -15.90
N VAL A 28 -3.77 -3.09 -14.68
CA VAL A 28 -3.73 -1.64 -14.45
C VAL A 28 -2.33 -1.06 -14.78
N THR A 29 -1.26 -1.79 -14.49
CA THR A 29 0.12 -1.37 -14.79
C THR A 29 0.36 -1.30 -16.29
N GLU A 30 -0.07 -2.31 -17.06
CA GLU A 30 -0.03 -2.29 -18.52
C GLU A 30 -0.84 -1.12 -19.08
N LEU A 31 -2.02 -0.88 -18.52
CA LEU A 31 -2.90 0.22 -18.91
C LEU A 31 -2.24 1.59 -18.68
N TRP A 32 -1.49 1.77 -17.58
CA TRP A 32 -0.70 2.97 -17.32
C TRP A 32 0.45 3.16 -18.31
N VAL A 33 1.13 2.08 -18.67
CA VAL A 33 2.20 2.10 -19.68
C VAL A 33 1.63 2.53 -21.03
N ALA A 34 0.49 1.97 -21.45
CA ALA A 34 -0.20 2.37 -22.69
C ALA A 34 -0.63 3.84 -22.64
N ALA A 35 -1.20 4.29 -21.52
CA ALA A 35 -1.62 5.67 -21.31
C ALA A 35 -0.45 6.68 -21.34
N ARG A 36 0.81 6.24 -21.35
CA ARG A 36 1.98 7.14 -21.46
C ARG A 36 2.15 7.72 -22.87
N THR A 37 1.61 7.06 -23.88
CA THR A 37 1.63 7.53 -25.29
C THR A 37 0.25 7.89 -25.83
N ASP A 38 -0.82 7.61 -25.09
CA ASP A 38 -2.21 7.90 -25.46
C ASP A 38 -2.85 8.94 -24.50
N PRO A 39 -3.00 10.21 -24.91
CA PRO A 39 -3.62 11.25 -24.09
C PRO A 39 -5.10 11.02 -23.77
N GLU A 40 -5.87 10.42 -24.68
CA GLU A 40 -7.30 10.16 -24.49
C GLU A 40 -7.49 9.08 -23.44
N LEU A 41 -6.72 7.99 -23.55
CA LEU A 41 -6.69 6.92 -22.57
C LEU A 41 -6.27 7.45 -21.18
N ARG A 42 -5.23 8.29 -21.12
CA ARG A 42 -4.80 8.94 -19.88
C ARG A 42 -5.90 9.79 -19.25
N ALA A 43 -6.66 10.54 -20.05
CA ALA A 43 -7.77 11.34 -19.57
C ALA A 43 -8.90 10.46 -19.01
N ALA A 44 -9.17 9.32 -19.65
CA ALA A 44 -10.19 8.36 -19.22
C ALA A 44 -9.84 7.63 -17.91
N ILE A 45 -8.58 7.25 -17.71
CA ILE A 45 -8.16 6.46 -16.53
C ILE A 45 -8.02 7.32 -15.26
N ARG A 46 -7.55 8.56 -15.40
CA ARG A 46 -7.26 9.46 -14.26
C ARG A 46 -8.39 9.57 -13.23
N PRO A 47 -9.67 9.74 -13.61
CA PRO A 47 -10.77 9.76 -12.65
C PRO A 47 -10.93 8.45 -11.87
N VAL A 48 -10.78 7.30 -12.55
CA VAL A 48 -10.92 5.97 -11.95
C VAL A 48 -9.81 5.73 -10.93
N ASP A 49 -8.56 6.03 -11.27
CA ASP A 49 -7.43 5.89 -10.35
C ASP A 49 -7.55 6.78 -9.12
N ARG A 50 -7.99 8.03 -9.30
CA ARG A 50 -8.25 8.93 -8.18
C ARG A 50 -9.36 8.42 -7.27
N ALA A 51 -10.42 7.86 -7.83
CA ALA A 51 -11.52 7.31 -7.04
C ALA A 51 -11.06 6.08 -6.25
N LEU A 52 -10.31 5.17 -6.90
CA LEU A 52 -9.75 3.99 -6.26
C LEU A 52 -8.76 4.37 -5.14
N GLY A 53 -7.84 5.30 -5.41
CA GLY A 53 -6.87 5.77 -4.41
C GLY A 53 -7.55 6.36 -3.17
N ARG A 54 -8.60 7.18 -3.35
CA ARG A 54 -9.38 7.71 -2.22
C ARG A 54 -10.10 6.62 -1.45
N ALA A 55 -10.83 5.73 -2.12
CA ALA A 55 -11.57 4.66 -1.45
C ALA A 55 -10.64 3.73 -0.66
N THR A 56 -9.46 3.41 -1.22
CA THR A 56 -8.46 2.59 -0.54
C THR A 56 -7.85 3.32 0.65
N LEU A 57 -7.52 4.62 0.53
CA LEU A 57 -6.98 5.41 1.64
C LEU A 57 -7.99 5.55 2.80
N GLU A 58 -9.28 5.72 2.48
CA GLU A 58 -10.36 5.72 3.47
C GLU A 58 -10.40 4.38 4.24
N HIS A 59 -10.32 3.25 3.53
CA HIS A 59 -10.27 1.92 4.15
C HIS A 59 -9.01 1.72 4.98
N VAL A 60 -7.85 2.13 4.47
CA VAL A 60 -6.57 2.04 5.20
C VAL A 60 -6.62 2.84 6.49
N THR A 61 -7.18 4.06 6.46
CA THR A 61 -7.35 4.89 7.67
C THR A 61 -8.24 4.20 8.70
N GLN A 62 -9.29 3.50 8.28
CA GLN A 62 -10.15 2.73 9.19
C GLN A 62 -9.43 1.51 9.79
N VAL A 63 -8.63 0.79 8.99
CA VAL A 63 -7.89 -0.41 9.43
C VAL A 63 -6.65 -0.06 10.28
N ALA A 64 -6.00 1.05 9.96
CA ALA A 64 -4.82 1.59 10.66
C ALA A 64 -5.11 1.97 12.13
N GLY A 65 -6.38 2.06 12.54
CA GLY A 65 -6.79 2.29 13.91
C GLY A 65 -6.54 3.73 14.37
N GLU A 66 -5.79 3.91 15.46
CA GLU A 66 -5.55 5.21 16.10
C GLU A 66 -4.39 6.01 15.46
N LEU A 67 -3.92 5.62 14.28
CA LEU A 67 -2.87 6.36 13.60
C LEU A 67 -3.35 7.77 13.22
N PRO A 68 -2.54 8.82 13.47
CA PRO A 68 -2.81 10.16 12.94
C PRO A 68 -2.99 10.11 11.42
N PRO A 69 -3.94 10.86 10.84
CA PRO A 69 -4.24 10.81 9.41
C PRO A 69 -3.02 10.98 8.51
N GLU A 70 -2.09 11.87 8.85
CA GLU A 70 -0.87 12.13 8.08
C GLU A 70 0.05 10.89 8.08
N ARG A 71 0.13 10.18 9.21
CA ARG A 71 0.92 8.95 9.33
C ARG A 71 0.27 7.79 8.57
N ALA A 72 -1.06 7.68 8.59
CA ALA A 72 -1.81 6.69 7.81
C ALA A 72 -1.64 6.92 6.30
N GLU A 73 -1.65 8.18 5.86
CA GLU A 73 -1.40 8.54 4.46
C GLU A 73 0.04 8.21 4.02
N LEU A 74 1.03 8.50 4.86
CA LEU A 74 2.42 8.10 4.59
C LEU A 74 2.58 6.57 4.52
N LEU A 75 1.99 5.82 5.45
CA LEU A 75 1.98 4.36 5.44
C LEU A 75 1.35 3.82 4.15
N PHE A 76 0.23 4.41 3.73
CA PHE A 76 -0.45 4.07 2.47
C PHE A 76 0.49 4.24 1.28
N TRP A 77 1.06 5.43 1.07
CA TRP A 77 1.89 5.70 -0.10
C TRP A 77 3.18 4.86 -0.12
N LEU A 78 3.85 4.68 1.01
CA LEU A 78 5.03 3.82 1.10
C LEU A 78 4.69 2.38 0.72
N THR A 79 3.58 1.86 1.27
CA THR A 79 3.17 0.47 1.03
C THR A 79 2.70 0.24 -0.40
N VAL A 80 1.96 1.16 -1.00
CA VAL A 80 1.53 1.06 -2.41
C VAL A 80 2.75 1.01 -3.34
N ASN A 81 3.74 1.88 -3.11
CA ASN A 81 4.94 1.91 -3.95
C ASN A 81 5.82 0.66 -3.75
N LEU A 82 5.98 0.19 -2.51
CA LEU A 82 6.65 -1.09 -2.24
C LEU A 82 5.94 -2.26 -2.93
N THR A 83 4.62 -2.36 -2.78
CA THR A 83 3.81 -3.44 -3.35
C THR A 83 3.91 -3.46 -4.87
N ARG A 84 3.83 -2.31 -5.53
CA ARG A 84 4.01 -2.19 -6.99
C ARG A 84 5.41 -2.66 -7.42
N GLY A 85 6.44 -2.28 -6.69
CA GLY A 85 7.81 -2.74 -6.95
C GLY A 85 7.97 -4.25 -6.79
N LEU A 86 7.39 -4.84 -5.74
CA LEU A 86 7.41 -6.29 -5.50
C LEU A 86 6.56 -7.08 -6.50
N ALA A 87 5.46 -6.50 -6.99
CA ALA A 87 4.66 -7.08 -8.05
C ALA A 87 5.45 -7.12 -9.37
N LEU A 88 6.10 -6.00 -9.73
CA LEU A 88 6.97 -5.94 -10.90
C LEU A 88 8.15 -6.91 -10.81
N ASP A 89 8.83 -6.98 -9.66
CA ASP A 89 9.91 -7.95 -9.42
C ASP A 89 9.44 -9.40 -9.64
N ALA A 90 8.22 -9.72 -9.22
CA ALA A 90 7.65 -11.05 -9.41
C ALA A 90 7.34 -11.37 -10.87
N GLU A 91 6.83 -10.41 -11.65
CA GLU A 91 6.64 -10.56 -13.10
C GLU A 91 7.98 -10.81 -13.82
N LEU A 92 9.08 -10.29 -13.29
CA LEU A 92 10.44 -10.53 -13.79
C LEU A 92 11.07 -11.85 -13.31
N GLY A 93 10.31 -12.71 -12.62
CA GLY A 93 10.78 -14.00 -12.10
C GLY A 93 11.51 -13.91 -10.76
N GLY A 94 11.29 -12.84 -10.00
CA GLY A 94 11.85 -12.65 -8.66
C GLY A 94 11.45 -13.76 -7.68
N ASP A 95 12.32 -14.01 -6.71
CA ASP A 95 12.16 -15.09 -5.73
C ASP A 95 10.94 -14.85 -4.81
N PRO A 96 9.92 -15.73 -4.81
CA PRO A 96 8.76 -15.60 -3.94
C PRO A 96 9.11 -15.60 -2.45
N ALA A 97 10.19 -16.27 -2.03
CA ALA A 97 10.63 -16.28 -0.64
C ALA A 97 11.19 -14.90 -0.23
N ARG A 98 12.06 -14.31 -1.05
CA ARG A 98 12.55 -12.94 -0.85
C ARG A 98 11.42 -11.93 -0.79
N ARG A 99 10.43 -12.02 -1.69
CA ARG A 99 9.27 -11.13 -1.69
C ARG A 99 8.48 -11.21 -0.39
N ARG A 100 8.22 -12.43 0.12
CA ARG A 100 7.57 -12.62 1.42
C ARG A 100 8.41 -12.02 2.55
N GLN A 101 9.73 -12.25 2.56
CA GLN A 101 10.63 -11.69 3.56
C GLN A 101 10.58 -10.15 3.59
N LEU A 102 10.57 -9.50 2.42
CA LEU A 102 10.50 -8.05 2.31
C LEU A 102 9.16 -7.49 2.83
N LEU A 103 8.04 -8.16 2.55
CA LEU A 103 6.74 -7.78 3.10
C LEU A 103 6.68 -7.92 4.62
N GLU A 104 7.17 -9.03 5.17
CA GLU A 104 7.20 -9.26 6.62
C GLU A 104 8.13 -8.28 7.33
N GLU A 105 9.28 -7.96 6.74
CA GLU A 105 10.19 -6.96 7.30
C GLU A 105 9.57 -5.55 7.24
N TRP A 106 8.83 -5.22 6.17
CA TRP A 106 8.10 -3.96 6.11
C TRP A 106 7.03 -3.85 7.20
N LYS A 107 6.26 -4.91 7.44
CA LYS A 107 5.31 -4.97 8.56
C LYS A 107 6.02 -4.74 9.90
N ARG A 108 7.14 -5.42 10.13
CA ARG A 108 7.93 -5.27 11.36
C ARG A 108 8.39 -3.82 11.57
N ILE A 109 8.92 -3.18 10.54
CA ILE A 109 9.35 -1.78 10.57
C ILE A 109 8.17 -0.84 10.85
N ALA A 110 7.06 -1.01 10.12
CA ALA A 110 5.87 -0.18 10.30
C ALA A 110 5.32 -0.30 11.73
N VAL A 111 5.19 -1.52 12.26
CA VAL A 111 4.74 -1.74 13.64
C VAL A 111 5.65 -1.03 14.64
N LEU A 112 6.98 -1.15 14.52
CA LEU A 112 7.91 -0.46 15.41
C LEU A 112 7.77 1.08 15.35
N LEU A 113 7.69 1.65 14.14
CA LEU A 113 7.56 3.09 13.95
C LEU A 113 6.27 3.68 14.56
N TYR A 114 5.24 2.86 14.69
CA TYR A 114 3.92 3.28 15.16
C TYR A 114 3.60 2.82 16.59
N GLN A 115 4.37 1.90 17.16
CA GLN A 115 4.39 1.62 18.60
C GLN A 115 4.85 2.84 19.40
N ASP A 116 5.93 3.51 18.97
CA ASP A 116 6.51 4.67 19.66
C ASP A 116 5.66 5.95 19.59
N ALA A 117 4.74 6.01 18.61
CA ALA A 117 3.86 7.16 18.39
C ALA A 117 2.82 7.34 19.52
N THR A 118 2.48 6.26 20.21
CA THR A 118 1.43 6.22 21.24
C THR A 118 1.98 6.61 22.62
N THR A 119 3.32 6.71 22.77
CA THR A 119 4.01 6.89 24.05
C THR A 119 4.53 8.30 24.31
N ALA A 120 4.40 9.23 23.36
CA ALA A 120 4.82 10.62 23.56
C ALA A 120 3.76 11.40 24.37
N PRO A 121 4.12 12.01 25.53
CA PRO A 121 3.17 12.83 26.28
C PRO A 121 2.85 14.13 25.54
N SER A 122 1.60 14.55 25.66
CA SER A 122 1.03 15.81 25.15
C SER A 122 1.71 17.05 25.70
#